data_AF-A0A7Y0C341-F1
#
_entry.id   AF-A0A7Y0C341-F1
#
_cell.length_a   1.000
_cell.length_b   1.000
_cell.length_c   1.000
_cell.angle_alpha   90.00
_cell.angle_beta   90.00
_cell.angle_gamma   90.00
#
_symmetry.space_group_name_H-M   'P 1'
#
loop_
_entity.id
_entity.type
_entity.pdbx_description
1 polymer ?
#
loop_
_entity_poly.entity_id
_entity_poly.type
_entity_poly.pdbx_seq_one_letter_code
_entity_poly.pdbx_strand_id
1 'polypeptide(L)'
;MLQFPDLEESLVANANYTHVFGWLAVLLLPYLSDLLLMGGGRNMNPGVDSARITIWKQVLSGISQAPWLGYGWNQTPTAHAAGSLAVPGTMTYTNAHNIVLDLLAWNGVPLGLLLTGACVYWFVSRMRGAIESSAVYGMACLLPIAVHSMVEYPFAYSYFFLAAGLMVGIVEASHQGIKTIRLKLRWVGGVVAIWFVLGSYMIYEYLLIEEDFRVVRFENLHIGQTPTEYEVPHIWMLSHMGAMLKAARQQAVPGMGAIELENLRKASLRFPYGSLALRYALALGLNGNPVAAARQMAVIRGMYGDYYYHAAVSVLRGLQHEKYPVLAQVLTP
;
A
#
# COMPACT_ATOMS: atom_id res chain seq x y z
N MET A 1 29.09 55.66 -7.30
CA MET A 1 28.43 54.51 -7.97
C MET A 1 29.38 53.33 -7.78
N LEU A 2 29.24 52.60 -6.66
CA LEU A 2 30.08 51.44 -6.34
C LEU A 2 29.41 50.22 -6.96
N GLN A 3 30.00 49.69 -8.03
CA GLN A 3 29.67 48.36 -8.56
C GLN A 3 30.27 47.34 -7.59
N PHE A 4 29.49 46.33 -7.19
CA PHE A 4 29.93 45.15 -6.43
C PHE A 4 29.98 43.94 -7.38
N PRO A 5 31.09 43.66 -8.06
CA PRO A 5 31.21 42.51 -8.98
C PRO A 5 31.47 41.19 -8.24
N ASP A 6 31.95 41.25 -7.00
CA ASP A 6 32.56 40.08 -6.32
C ASP A 6 31.55 39.13 -5.65
N LEU A 7 30.29 39.55 -5.48
CA LEU A 7 29.27 38.74 -4.79
C LEU A 7 28.68 37.63 -5.67
N GLU A 8 28.47 37.88 -6.97
CA GLU A 8 27.94 36.87 -7.89
C GLU A 8 28.95 35.76 -8.19
N GLU A 9 30.23 36.09 -8.40
CA GLU A 9 31.29 35.09 -8.62
C GLU A 9 31.47 34.18 -7.39
N SER A 10 31.42 34.75 -6.17
CA SER A 10 31.56 33.98 -4.94
C SER A 10 30.38 33.01 -4.70
N LEU A 11 29.16 33.39 -5.08
CA LEU A 11 27.96 32.57 -4.95
C LEU A 11 27.93 31.45 -5.99
N VAL A 12 28.33 31.72 -7.23
CA VAL A 12 28.44 30.71 -8.29
C VAL A 12 29.57 29.71 -7.99
N ALA A 13 30.70 30.18 -7.47
CA ALA A 13 31.79 29.31 -7.02
C ALA A 13 31.35 28.38 -5.88
N ASN A 14 30.69 28.93 -4.84
CA ASN A 14 30.18 28.13 -3.71
C ASN A 14 29.09 27.11 -4.11
N ALA A 15 28.23 27.45 -5.08
CA ALA A 15 27.27 26.50 -5.64
C ALA A 15 28.01 25.35 -6.36
N ASN A 16 29.04 25.65 -7.15
CA ASN A 16 29.83 24.63 -7.83
C ASN A 16 30.56 23.69 -6.85
N TYR A 17 31.12 24.22 -5.76
CA TYR A 17 31.78 23.38 -4.74
C TYR A 17 30.82 22.48 -3.99
N THR A 18 29.62 22.97 -3.64
CA THR A 18 28.59 22.18 -2.95
C THR A 18 28.02 21.09 -3.85
N HIS A 19 27.84 21.35 -5.15
CA HIS A 19 27.46 20.33 -6.12
C HIS A 19 28.55 19.27 -6.30
N VAL A 20 29.81 19.67 -6.48
CA VAL A 20 30.95 18.74 -6.62
C VAL A 20 31.12 17.89 -5.37
N PHE A 21 30.98 18.49 -4.18
CA PHE A 21 31.01 17.77 -2.90
C PHE A 21 29.85 16.78 -2.78
N GLY A 22 28.64 17.17 -3.16
CA GLY A 22 27.48 16.28 -3.19
C GLY A 22 27.68 15.08 -4.13
N TRP A 23 28.21 15.30 -5.33
CA TRP A 23 28.55 14.24 -6.27
C TRP A 23 29.64 13.30 -5.73
N LEU A 24 30.71 13.85 -5.14
CA LEU A 24 31.75 13.06 -4.48
C LEU A 24 31.19 12.24 -3.32
N ALA A 25 30.32 12.81 -2.48
CA ALA A 25 29.70 12.11 -1.37
C ALA A 25 28.82 10.94 -1.87
N VAL A 26 28.04 11.12 -2.94
CA VAL A 26 27.23 10.06 -3.55
C VAL A 26 28.10 8.97 -4.17
N LEU A 27 29.21 9.32 -4.80
CA LEU A 27 30.16 8.37 -5.39
C LEU A 27 30.94 7.58 -4.34
N LEU A 28 31.23 8.19 -3.19
CA LEU A 28 31.94 7.56 -2.08
C LEU A 28 31.03 6.76 -1.14
N LEU A 29 29.71 7.04 -1.16
CA LEU A 29 28.72 6.38 -0.32
C LEU A 29 28.73 4.83 -0.40
N PRO A 30 28.86 4.19 -1.58
CA PRO A 30 28.92 2.74 -1.68
C PRO A 30 30.16 2.17 -0.98
N TYR A 31 31.32 2.80 -1.19
CA TYR A 31 32.58 2.38 -0.57
C TYR A 31 32.57 2.55 0.94
N LEU A 32 31.96 3.63 1.44
CA LEU A 32 31.72 3.85 2.87
C LEU A 32 30.75 2.80 3.44
N SER A 33 29.67 2.48 2.72
CA SER A 33 28.71 1.45 3.10
C SER A 33 29.35 0.06 3.18
N ASP A 34 30.19 -0.29 2.22
CA ASP A 34 30.91 -1.57 2.18
C ASP A 34 32.01 -1.63 3.26
N LEU A 35 32.75 -0.54 3.47
CA LEU A 35 33.74 -0.40 4.54
C LEU A 35 33.09 -0.56 5.93
N LEU A 36 31.90 0.01 6.11
CA LEU A 36 31.12 -0.09 7.35
C LEU A 36 30.40 -1.44 7.48
N LEU A 37 30.61 -2.37 6.55
CA LEU A 37 29.93 -3.68 6.48
C LEU A 37 28.39 -3.55 6.47
N MET A 38 27.88 -2.39 6.06
CA MET A 38 26.45 -2.12 5.88
C MET A 38 25.96 -2.65 4.52
N GLY A 39 26.87 -2.85 3.57
CA GLY A 39 26.58 -3.41 2.25
C GLY A 39 26.50 -4.94 2.26
N GLY A 40 25.28 -5.48 2.32
CA GLY A 40 25.02 -6.78 1.70
C GLY A 40 25.21 -6.61 0.19
N GLY A 41 26.06 -7.43 -0.44
CA GLY A 41 26.44 -7.28 -1.84
C GLY A 41 25.24 -6.95 -2.74
N ARG A 42 25.30 -5.79 -3.43
CA ARG A 42 24.30 -5.39 -4.43
C ARG A 42 24.42 -6.30 -5.66
N ASN A 43 23.98 -7.53 -5.51
CA ASN A 43 23.73 -8.39 -6.65
C ASN A 43 22.45 -7.88 -7.31
N MET A 44 22.57 -7.27 -8.49
CA MET A 44 21.44 -7.16 -9.42
C MET A 44 20.94 -8.58 -9.64
N ASN A 45 19.83 -8.93 -9.01
CA ASN A 45 19.12 -10.17 -9.27
C ASN A 45 17.95 -9.83 -10.20
N PRO A 46 18.06 -10.11 -11.52
CA PRO A 46 16.98 -9.80 -12.47
C PRO A 46 15.64 -10.45 -12.08
N GLY A 47 15.66 -11.53 -11.29
CA GLY A 47 14.46 -12.17 -10.74
C GLY A 47 13.73 -11.35 -9.66
N VAL A 48 14.45 -10.51 -8.91
CA VAL A 48 13.86 -9.58 -7.91
C VAL A 48 13.45 -8.27 -8.58
N ASP A 49 14.18 -7.79 -9.58
CA ASP A 49 13.82 -6.57 -10.31
C ASP A 49 12.64 -6.74 -11.28
N SER A 50 12.38 -7.97 -11.74
CA SER A 50 11.21 -8.32 -12.58
C SER A 50 9.90 -8.47 -11.80
N ALA A 51 9.96 -8.43 -10.46
CA ALA A 51 8.79 -8.49 -9.56
C ALA A 51 7.70 -7.51 -9.97
N ARG A 52 8.10 -6.24 -10.18
CA ARG A 52 7.20 -5.13 -10.53
C ARG A 52 6.43 -5.40 -11.82
N ILE A 53 7.07 -5.97 -12.84
CA ILE A 53 6.42 -6.27 -14.12
C ILE A 53 5.30 -7.29 -13.93
N THR A 54 5.54 -8.32 -13.10
CA THR A 54 4.51 -9.31 -12.77
C THR A 54 3.36 -8.68 -12.00
N ILE A 55 3.64 -7.84 -11.00
CA ILE A 55 2.61 -7.08 -10.25
C ILE A 55 1.79 -6.22 -11.22
N TRP A 56 2.44 -5.50 -12.13
CA TRP A 56 1.74 -4.63 -13.08
C TRP A 56 0.83 -5.42 -14.02
N LYS A 57 1.31 -6.56 -14.54
CA LYS A 57 0.49 -7.46 -15.36
C LYS A 57 -0.69 -8.03 -14.57
N GLN A 58 -0.48 -8.41 -13.31
CA GLN A 58 -1.54 -8.86 -12.40
C GLN A 58 -2.57 -7.76 -12.17
N VAL A 59 -2.15 -6.57 -11.76
CA VAL A 59 -3.05 -5.44 -11.49
C VAL A 59 -3.78 -5.00 -12.75
N LEU A 60 -3.13 -4.96 -13.92
CA LEU A 60 -3.79 -4.67 -15.20
C LEU A 60 -4.85 -5.73 -15.55
N SER A 61 -4.56 -7.01 -15.31
CA SER A 61 -5.54 -8.08 -15.48
C SER A 61 -6.68 -7.99 -14.45
N GLY A 62 -6.43 -7.44 -13.26
CA GLY A 62 -7.46 -7.11 -12.29
C GLY A 62 -8.33 -5.94 -12.75
N ILE A 63 -7.71 -4.86 -13.25
CA ILE A 63 -8.41 -3.66 -13.76
C ILE A 63 -9.35 -4.04 -14.90
N SER A 64 -8.96 -4.95 -15.80
CA SER A 64 -9.82 -5.38 -16.91
C SER A 64 -11.10 -6.09 -16.45
N GLN A 65 -11.14 -6.62 -15.22
CA GLN A 65 -12.32 -7.25 -14.63
C GLN A 65 -13.27 -6.24 -13.94
N ALA A 66 -12.78 -5.05 -13.57
CA ALA A 66 -13.57 -3.98 -12.96
C ALA A 66 -13.24 -2.60 -13.55
N PRO A 67 -13.35 -2.40 -14.88
CA PRO A 67 -12.78 -1.23 -15.55
C PRO A 67 -13.55 0.07 -15.29
N TRP A 68 -14.80 0.02 -14.82
CA TRP A 68 -15.65 1.22 -14.71
C TRP A 68 -15.52 1.92 -13.36
N LEU A 69 -15.70 1.18 -12.27
CA LEU A 69 -15.70 1.71 -10.90
C LEU A 69 -14.47 1.29 -10.09
N GLY A 70 -13.67 0.36 -10.61
CA GLY A 70 -12.56 -0.24 -9.87
C GLY A 70 -13.04 -1.08 -8.69
N TYR A 71 -12.12 -1.31 -7.75
CA TYR A 71 -12.34 -2.13 -6.56
C TYR A 71 -12.60 -1.29 -5.29
N GLY A 72 -12.45 0.03 -5.37
CA GLY A 72 -12.55 0.97 -4.25
C GLY A 72 -11.19 1.49 -3.78
N TRP A 73 -11.21 2.61 -3.05
CA TRP A 73 -9.99 3.25 -2.54
C TRP A 73 -9.13 2.28 -1.73
N ASN A 74 -7.83 2.25 -2.07
CA ASN A 74 -6.84 1.41 -1.43
C ASN A 74 -7.03 -0.11 -1.69
N GLN A 75 -7.86 -0.53 -2.64
CA GLN A 75 -8.18 -1.96 -2.88
C GLN A 75 -7.29 -2.65 -3.92
N THR A 76 -6.02 -2.24 -4.04
CA THR A 76 -5.05 -2.91 -4.92
C THR A 76 -4.88 -4.39 -4.62
N PRO A 77 -4.87 -4.87 -3.35
CA PRO A 77 -4.83 -6.30 -3.05
C PRO A 77 -5.97 -7.09 -3.69
N THR A 78 -7.16 -6.49 -3.76
CA THR A 78 -8.34 -7.11 -4.40
C THR A 78 -8.14 -7.20 -5.92
N ALA A 79 -7.65 -6.13 -6.56
CA ALA A 79 -7.32 -6.14 -7.98
C ALA A 79 -6.22 -7.18 -8.30
N HIS A 80 -5.21 -7.29 -7.43
CA HIS A 80 -4.13 -8.26 -7.54
C HIS A 80 -4.66 -9.69 -7.45
N ALA A 81 -5.53 -9.98 -6.47
CA ALA A 81 -6.16 -11.29 -6.30
C ALA A 81 -7.06 -11.66 -7.50
N ALA A 82 -7.72 -10.69 -8.11
CA ALA A 82 -8.52 -10.92 -9.31
C ALA A 82 -7.64 -11.27 -10.52
N GLY A 83 -6.52 -10.56 -10.71
CA GLY A 83 -5.59 -10.78 -11.82
C GLY A 83 -4.66 -11.97 -11.65
N SER A 84 -4.47 -12.47 -10.42
CA SER A 84 -3.55 -13.57 -10.13
C SER A 84 -3.93 -14.90 -10.80
N LEU A 85 -5.21 -15.04 -11.17
CA LEU A 85 -5.70 -16.21 -11.91
C LEU A 85 -5.20 -16.24 -13.36
N ALA A 86 -5.00 -15.07 -13.98
CA ALA A 86 -4.51 -14.96 -15.35
C ALA A 86 -2.97 -14.81 -15.40
N VAL A 87 -2.40 -14.16 -14.40
CA VAL A 87 -0.97 -13.91 -14.28
C VAL A 87 -0.51 -14.41 -12.91
N PRO A 88 0.00 -15.65 -12.78
CA PRO A 88 0.48 -16.13 -11.49
C PRO A 88 1.79 -15.43 -11.10
N GLY A 89 1.97 -15.21 -9.79
CA GLY A 89 3.15 -14.59 -9.19
C GLY A 89 3.38 -15.11 -7.76
N THR A 90 4.59 -14.89 -7.25
CA THR A 90 5.01 -15.39 -5.92
C THR A 90 5.09 -14.31 -4.86
N MET A 91 4.92 -13.04 -5.25
CA MET A 91 5.05 -11.90 -4.34
C MET A 91 3.71 -11.22 -4.16
N THR A 92 3.42 -10.87 -2.91
CA THR A 92 2.18 -10.21 -2.52
C THR A 92 2.46 -8.81 -2.03
N TYR A 93 1.61 -7.87 -2.45
CA TYR A 93 1.79 -6.45 -2.18
C TYR A 93 0.47 -5.78 -1.86
N THR A 94 0.58 -4.68 -1.11
CA THR A 94 -0.54 -3.80 -0.79
C THR A 94 -0.77 -2.72 -1.84
N ASN A 95 0.18 -2.52 -2.77
CA ASN A 95 0.15 -1.50 -3.82
C ASN A 95 0.74 -2.05 -5.13
N ALA A 96 0.48 -1.37 -6.24
CA ALA A 96 1.01 -1.73 -7.55
C ALA A 96 2.45 -1.25 -7.79
N HIS A 97 3.02 -0.50 -6.84
CA HIS A 97 4.27 0.25 -7.01
C HIS A 97 4.20 1.22 -8.21
N ASN A 98 2.99 1.68 -8.53
CA ASN A 98 2.73 2.62 -9.59
C ASN A 98 1.39 3.30 -9.31
N ILE A 99 1.45 4.57 -8.92
CA ILE A 99 0.27 5.35 -8.51
C ILE A 99 -0.80 5.42 -9.61
N VAL A 100 -0.43 5.36 -10.90
CA VAL A 100 -1.42 5.35 -11.99
C VAL A 100 -2.18 4.04 -11.98
N LEU A 101 -1.48 2.90 -11.88
CA LEU A 101 -2.14 1.59 -11.77
C LEU A 101 -2.99 1.50 -10.50
N ASP A 102 -2.52 2.02 -9.37
CA ASP A 102 -3.28 2.07 -8.13
C ASP A 102 -4.55 2.93 -8.29
N LEU A 103 -4.46 4.14 -8.89
CA LEU A 103 -5.63 4.99 -9.15
C LEU A 103 -6.67 4.32 -10.07
N LEU A 104 -6.21 3.63 -11.11
CA LEU A 104 -7.08 2.86 -12.03
C LEU A 104 -7.72 1.66 -11.33
N ALA A 105 -6.96 0.93 -10.52
CA ALA A 105 -7.49 -0.21 -9.75
C ALA A 105 -8.52 0.25 -8.71
N TRP A 106 -8.31 1.41 -8.09
CA TRP A 106 -9.21 1.92 -7.04
C TRP A 106 -10.50 2.49 -7.59
N ASN A 107 -10.41 3.29 -8.66
CA ASN A 107 -11.50 4.15 -9.13
C ASN A 107 -12.07 3.73 -10.49
N GLY A 108 -11.47 2.73 -11.14
CA GLY A 108 -11.75 2.38 -12.52
C GLY A 108 -11.00 3.26 -13.51
N VAL A 109 -11.04 2.86 -14.78
CA VAL A 109 -10.35 3.51 -15.89
C VAL A 109 -10.82 4.95 -16.09
N PRO A 110 -12.13 5.28 -16.14
CA PRO A 110 -12.56 6.65 -16.42
C PRO A 110 -12.09 7.65 -15.35
N LEU A 111 -12.37 7.36 -14.07
CA LEU A 111 -12.02 8.26 -12.97
C LEU A 111 -10.50 8.20 -12.68
N GLY A 112 -9.87 7.04 -12.76
CA GLY A 112 -8.42 6.91 -12.58
C GLY A 112 -7.61 7.69 -13.63
N LEU A 113 -8.02 7.66 -14.91
CA LEU A 113 -7.40 8.48 -15.95
C LEU A 113 -7.68 9.97 -15.77
N LEU A 114 -8.89 10.35 -15.33
CA LEU A 114 -9.21 11.74 -15.03
C LEU A 114 -8.32 12.29 -13.90
N LEU A 115 -8.19 11.56 -12.79
CA LEU A 115 -7.33 11.94 -11.66
C LEU A 115 -5.86 12.00 -12.08
N THR A 116 -5.38 11.00 -12.81
CA THR A 116 -4.02 10.99 -13.35
C THR A 116 -3.78 12.19 -14.27
N GLY A 117 -4.70 12.46 -15.18
CA GLY A 117 -4.63 13.59 -16.10
C GLY A 117 -4.64 14.93 -15.37
N ALA A 118 -5.43 15.08 -14.31
CA ALA A 118 -5.44 16.28 -13.47
C ALA A 118 -4.10 16.48 -12.75
N CYS A 119 -3.51 15.43 -12.18
CA CYS A 119 -2.19 15.49 -11.56
C CYS A 119 -1.09 15.85 -12.57
N VAL A 120 -1.09 15.22 -13.75
CA VAL A 120 -0.13 15.51 -14.83
C VAL A 120 -0.29 16.95 -15.33
N TYR A 121 -1.52 17.39 -15.58
CA TYR A 121 -1.82 18.75 -16.00
C TYR A 121 -1.30 19.76 -14.97
N TRP A 122 -1.64 19.57 -13.69
CA TRP A 122 -1.16 20.44 -12.61
C TRP A 122 0.37 20.49 -12.60
N PHE A 123 1.03 19.32 -12.54
CA PHE A 123 2.48 19.21 -12.43
C PHE A 123 3.21 19.89 -13.61
N VAL A 124 2.76 19.62 -14.85
CA VAL A 124 3.34 20.23 -16.06
C VAL A 124 3.05 21.72 -16.13
N SER A 125 1.85 22.18 -15.75
CA SER A 125 1.50 23.59 -15.75
C SER A 125 2.40 24.39 -14.79
N ARG A 126 2.68 23.84 -13.60
CA ARG A 126 3.54 24.48 -12.59
C ARG A 126 5.01 24.42 -12.95
N MET A 127 5.46 23.31 -13.52
CA MET A 127 6.82 23.20 -14.05
C MET A 127 7.10 24.26 -15.12
N ARG A 128 6.17 24.48 -16.06
CA ARG A 128 6.32 25.49 -17.13
C ARG A 128 6.24 26.92 -16.62
N GLY A 129 5.51 27.16 -15.53
CA GLY A 129 5.35 28.48 -14.92
C GLY A 129 6.34 28.80 -13.80
N ALA A 130 7.28 27.90 -13.49
CA ALA A 130 8.25 28.08 -12.41
C ALA A 130 9.37 29.03 -12.84
N ILE A 131 9.24 30.30 -12.48
CA ILE A 131 10.24 31.35 -12.75
C ILE A 131 10.99 31.73 -11.47
N GLU A 132 10.28 31.80 -10.34
CA GLU A 132 10.88 32.13 -9.05
C GLU A 132 11.71 30.96 -8.52
N SER A 133 12.84 31.25 -7.88
CA SER A 133 13.74 30.22 -7.32
C SER A 133 13.02 29.29 -6.36
N SER A 134 12.12 29.82 -5.52
CA SER A 134 11.27 29.05 -4.60
C SER A 134 10.40 28.01 -5.33
N ALA A 135 9.77 28.38 -6.45
CA ALA A 135 8.99 27.46 -7.29
C ALA A 135 9.87 26.41 -7.95
N VAL A 136 11.05 26.80 -8.45
CA VAL A 136 12.02 25.87 -9.06
C VAL A 136 12.49 24.83 -8.05
N TYR A 137 12.88 25.24 -6.84
CA TYR A 137 13.27 24.32 -5.77
C TYR A 137 12.11 23.41 -5.35
N GLY A 138 10.90 23.95 -5.17
CA GLY A 138 9.72 23.15 -4.82
C GLY A 138 9.42 22.08 -5.87
N MET A 139 9.47 22.42 -7.16
CA MET A 139 9.29 21.46 -8.25
C MET A 139 10.44 20.44 -8.31
N ALA A 140 11.69 20.86 -8.06
CA ALA A 140 12.84 19.96 -8.01
C ALA A 140 12.72 18.93 -6.88
N CYS A 141 12.14 19.29 -5.73
CA CYS A 141 11.85 18.35 -4.65
C CYS A 141 10.68 17.40 -4.97
N LEU A 142 9.66 17.89 -5.68
CA LEU A 142 8.49 17.08 -6.06
C LEU A 142 8.80 16.06 -7.16
N LEU A 143 9.73 16.37 -8.07
CA LEU A 143 10.03 15.52 -9.23
C LEU A 143 10.50 14.11 -8.84
N PRO A 144 11.45 13.90 -7.91
CA PRO A 144 11.81 12.58 -7.43
C PRO A 144 10.62 11.82 -6.83
N ILE A 145 9.78 12.48 -6.03
CA ILE A 145 8.60 11.85 -5.43
C ILE A 145 7.63 11.38 -6.51
N ALA A 146 7.39 12.21 -7.53
CA ALA A 146 6.53 11.89 -8.65
C ALA A 146 7.09 10.70 -9.46
N VAL A 147 8.38 10.73 -9.83
CA VAL A 147 9.02 9.65 -10.60
C VAL A 147 9.04 8.34 -9.81
N HIS A 148 9.45 8.38 -8.54
CA HIS A 148 9.47 7.20 -7.69
C HIS A 148 8.06 6.68 -7.40
N SER A 149 7.01 7.51 -7.44
CA SER A 149 5.61 7.03 -7.33
C SER A 149 5.15 6.22 -8.54
N MET A 150 5.90 6.19 -9.64
CA MET A 150 5.58 5.37 -10.83
C MET A 150 6.22 3.98 -10.80
N VAL A 151 7.27 3.79 -10.00
CA VAL A 151 8.06 2.55 -9.99
C VAL A 151 8.17 1.95 -8.59
N GLU A 152 7.95 2.77 -7.57
CA GLU A 152 7.83 2.40 -6.17
C GLU A 152 6.52 3.00 -5.61
N TYR A 153 6.44 3.24 -4.31
CA TYR A 153 5.22 3.72 -3.67
C TYR A 153 5.47 4.76 -2.56
N PRO A 154 6.37 5.76 -2.76
CA PRO A 154 6.55 6.83 -1.78
C PRO A 154 5.23 7.56 -1.47
N PHE A 155 4.29 7.60 -2.42
CA PHE A 155 2.95 8.17 -2.21
C PHE A 155 2.15 7.49 -1.09
N ALA A 156 2.45 6.24 -0.74
CA ALA A 156 1.75 5.52 0.33
C ALA A 156 2.28 5.86 1.74
N TYR A 157 3.37 6.62 1.84
CA TYR A 157 3.97 7.01 3.12
C TYR A 157 3.61 8.45 3.47
N SER A 158 3.05 8.63 4.66
CA SER A 158 2.58 9.93 5.15
C SER A 158 3.67 11.00 5.24
N TYR A 159 4.91 10.64 5.57
CA TYR A 159 6.02 11.59 5.66
C TYR A 159 6.44 12.15 4.29
N PHE A 160 6.41 11.32 3.22
CA PHE A 160 6.62 11.82 1.86
C PHE A 160 5.44 12.67 1.41
N PHE A 161 4.21 12.28 1.75
CA PHE A 161 3.02 13.04 1.41
C PHE A 161 2.99 14.42 2.09
N LEU A 162 3.40 14.51 3.36
CA LEU A 162 3.52 15.77 4.09
C LEU A 162 4.57 16.69 3.46
N ALA A 163 5.76 16.14 3.17
CA ALA A 163 6.82 16.90 2.51
C ALA A 163 6.37 17.39 1.11
N ALA A 164 5.74 16.51 0.32
CA ALA A 164 5.19 16.87 -0.97
C ALA A 164 4.11 17.97 -0.85
N GLY A 165 3.19 17.86 0.10
CA GLY A 165 2.16 18.88 0.34
C GLY A 165 2.74 20.25 0.68
N LEU A 166 3.81 20.31 1.49
CA LEU A 166 4.52 21.55 1.78
C LEU A 166 5.15 22.14 0.50
N MET A 167 5.81 21.32 -0.31
CA MET A 167 6.42 21.76 -1.57
C MET A 167 5.36 22.24 -2.57
N VAL A 168 4.22 21.55 -2.67
CA VAL A 168 3.05 21.99 -3.45
C VAL A 168 2.60 23.37 -2.97
N GLY A 169 2.51 23.59 -1.66
CA GLY A 169 2.15 24.88 -1.07
C GLY A 169 3.13 26.01 -1.44
N ILE A 170 4.43 25.74 -1.44
CA ILE A 170 5.46 26.70 -1.87
C ILE A 170 5.31 27.01 -3.36
N VAL A 171 5.19 25.98 -4.21
CA VAL A 171 5.02 26.14 -5.66
C VAL A 171 3.77 26.95 -5.99
N GLU A 172 2.65 26.67 -5.31
CA GLU A 172 1.46 27.48 -5.47
C GLU A 172 1.69 28.89 -4.94
N ALA A 173 2.28 29.12 -3.77
CA ALA A 173 2.50 30.48 -3.26
C ALA A 173 3.31 31.39 -4.22
N SER A 174 4.23 30.80 -4.99
CA SER A 174 5.10 31.50 -5.96
C SER A 174 4.51 31.62 -7.37
N HIS A 175 3.35 31.03 -7.66
CA HIS A 175 2.78 31.06 -9.01
C HIS A 175 1.98 32.36 -9.27
N GLN A 176 2.13 32.94 -10.46
CA GLN A 176 1.46 34.19 -10.80
C GLN A 176 -0.01 33.98 -11.21
N GLY A 177 -0.87 34.98 -10.94
CA GLY A 177 -2.27 34.95 -11.38
C GLY A 177 -3.20 34.06 -10.55
N ILE A 178 -2.80 33.69 -9.33
CA ILE A 178 -3.60 32.84 -8.44
C ILE A 178 -4.77 33.63 -7.87
N LYS A 179 -5.94 33.01 -7.94
CA LYS A 179 -7.12 33.47 -7.21
C LYS A 179 -7.02 33.00 -5.77
N THR A 180 -6.84 33.93 -4.85
CA THR A 180 -6.81 33.63 -3.41
C THR A 180 -8.21 33.77 -2.82
N ILE A 181 -8.58 32.84 -1.95
CA ILE A 181 -9.80 32.91 -1.15
C ILE A 181 -9.38 33.10 0.29
N ARG A 182 -9.83 34.18 0.93
CA ARG A 182 -9.56 34.43 2.35
C ARG A 182 -10.50 33.59 3.20
N LEU A 183 -9.98 32.54 3.81
CA LEU A 183 -10.71 31.73 4.80
C LEU A 183 -10.74 32.46 6.15
N LYS A 184 -11.91 32.55 6.78
CA LYS A 184 -12.00 33.11 8.14
C LYS A 184 -11.35 32.13 9.11
N LEU A 185 -10.51 32.63 10.03
CA LEU A 185 -9.75 31.82 10.98
C LEU A 185 -10.64 30.86 11.79
N ARG A 186 -11.87 31.26 12.12
CA ARG A 186 -12.85 30.38 12.80
C ARG A 186 -13.14 29.08 12.05
N TRP A 187 -13.18 29.11 10.72
CA TRP A 187 -13.46 27.94 9.89
C TRP A 187 -12.23 27.04 9.80
N VAL A 188 -11.04 27.64 9.65
CA VAL A 188 -9.77 26.91 9.70
C VAL A 188 -9.60 26.24 11.06
N GLY A 189 -9.81 26.99 12.15
CA GLY A 189 -9.78 26.46 13.51
C GLY A 189 -10.79 25.34 13.74
N GLY A 190 -12.01 25.47 13.20
CA GLY A 190 -13.01 24.40 13.25
C GLY A 190 -12.57 23.12 12.53
N VAL A 191 -12.02 23.24 11.30
CA VAL A 191 -11.50 22.09 10.55
C VAL A 191 -10.31 21.45 11.27
N VAL A 192 -9.38 22.25 11.79
CA VAL A 192 -8.21 21.76 12.55
C VAL A 192 -8.65 21.07 13.84
N ALA A 193 -9.65 21.61 14.55
CA ALA A 193 -10.20 20.99 15.76
C ALA A 193 -10.85 19.63 15.45
N ILE A 194 -11.67 19.55 14.39
CA ILE A 194 -12.27 18.28 13.94
C ILE A 194 -11.17 17.28 13.57
N TRP A 195 -10.18 17.72 12.79
CA TRP A 195 -9.04 16.87 12.40
C TRP A 195 -8.27 16.35 13.62
N PHE A 196 -8.04 17.19 14.63
CA PHE A 196 -7.36 16.80 15.86
C PHE A 196 -8.17 15.78 16.68
N VAL A 197 -9.48 15.98 16.81
CA VAL A 197 -10.38 15.03 17.51
C VAL A 197 -10.41 13.68 16.80
N LEU A 198 -10.62 13.67 15.47
CA LEU A 198 -10.63 12.44 14.67
C LEU A 198 -9.25 11.76 14.69
N GLY A 199 -8.17 12.53 14.57
CA GLY A 199 -6.80 12.01 14.64
C GLY A 199 -6.47 11.40 16.00
N SER A 200 -6.88 12.04 17.09
CA SER A 200 -6.69 11.51 18.45
C SER A 200 -7.48 10.22 18.65
N TYR A 201 -8.73 10.17 18.17
CA TYR A 201 -9.54 8.96 18.21
C TYR A 201 -8.94 7.84 17.35
N MET A 202 -8.32 8.17 16.21
CA MET A 202 -7.62 7.21 15.35
C MET A 202 -6.43 6.58 16.06
N ILE A 203 -5.63 7.41 16.74
CA ILE A 203 -4.48 6.94 17.51
C ILE A 203 -4.95 6.04 18.66
N TYR A 204 -6.02 6.42 19.36
CA TYR A 204 -6.62 5.59 20.40
C TYR A 204 -7.03 4.21 19.88
N GLU A 205 -7.82 4.13 18.80
CA GLU A 205 -8.20 2.84 18.21
C GLU A 205 -7.00 2.06 17.68
N TYR A 206 -6.00 2.74 17.12
CA TYR A 206 -4.77 2.09 16.65
C TYR A 206 -4.02 1.38 17.78
N LEU A 207 -3.90 2.01 18.95
CA LEU A 207 -3.26 1.39 20.12
C LEU A 207 -4.04 0.16 20.61
N LEU A 208 -5.38 0.21 20.59
CA LEU A 208 -6.21 -0.96 20.90
C LEU A 208 -6.02 -2.09 19.88
N ILE A 209 -5.95 -1.74 18.58
CA ILE A 209 -5.69 -2.69 17.49
C ILE A 209 -4.31 -3.33 17.62
N GLU A 210 -3.28 -2.56 17.98
CA GLU A 210 -1.92 -3.06 18.14
C GLU A 210 -1.85 -4.09 19.28
N GLU A 211 -2.49 -3.78 20.41
CA GLU A 211 -2.63 -4.71 21.53
C GLU A 211 -3.38 -5.98 21.11
N ASP A 212 -4.54 -5.84 20.46
CA ASP A 212 -5.34 -6.97 20.00
C ASP A 212 -4.60 -7.82 18.95
N PHE A 213 -3.86 -7.18 18.05
CA PHE A 213 -3.01 -7.85 17.07
C PHE A 213 -1.92 -8.70 17.75
N ARG A 214 -1.29 -8.16 18.80
CA ARG A 214 -0.31 -8.91 19.59
C ARG A 214 -0.93 -10.16 20.21
N VAL A 215 -2.11 -10.04 20.81
CA VAL A 215 -2.84 -11.17 21.40
C VAL A 215 -3.22 -12.20 20.33
N VAL A 216 -3.88 -11.79 19.23
CA VAL A 216 -4.24 -12.67 18.10
C VAL A 216 -3.04 -13.45 17.57
N ARG A 217 -1.88 -12.79 17.48
CA ARG A 217 -0.67 -13.42 16.96
C ARG A 217 -0.18 -14.53 17.90
N PHE A 218 -0.18 -14.29 19.21
CA PHE A 218 0.20 -15.31 20.20
C PHE A 218 -0.82 -16.47 20.25
N GLU A 219 -2.11 -16.16 20.16
CA GLU A 219 -3.19 -17.17 20.07
C GLU A 219 -2.99 -18.08 18.86
N ASN A 220 -2.77 -17.52 17.66
CA ASN A 220 -2.55 -18.31 16.45
C ASN A 220 -1.24 -19.12 16.46
N LEU A 221 -0.23 -18.65 17.18
CA LEU A 221 1.03 -19.39 17.37
C LEU A 221 0.97 -20.39 18.54
N HIS A 222 -0.14 -20.44 19.29
CA HIS A 222 -0.30 -21.25 20.51
C HIS A 222 0.80 -20.99 21.56
N ILE A 223 1.22 -19.73 21.69
CA ILE A 223 2.26 -19.30 22.64
C ILE A 223 1.60 -18.63 23.83
N GLY A 224 1.80 -19.18 25.02
CA GLY A 224 1.27 -18.63 26.26
C GLY A 224 -0.26 -18.80 26.38
N GLN A 225 -0.85 -18.04 27.30
CA GLN A 225 -2.29 -17.98 27.50
C GLN A 225 -2.75 -16.52 27.40
N THR A 226 -3.88 -16.29 26.74
CA THR A 226 -4.51 -14.96 26.71
C THR A 226 -4.87 -14.57 28.15
N PRO A 227 -4.48 -13.37 28.63
CA PRO A 227 -4.82 -12.92 29.97
C PRO A 227 -6.33 -13.00 30.22
N THR A 228 -6.74 -13.46 31.40
CA THR A 228 -8.16 -13.64 31.75
C THR A 228 -8.95 -12.33 31.77
N GLU A 229 -8.27 -11.22 31.95
CA GLU A 229 -8.83 -9.86 31.97
C GLU A 229 -8.91 -9.23 30.57
N TYR A 230 -8.39 -9.91 29.54
CA TYR A 230 -8.36 -9.37 28.19
C TYR A 230 -9.72 -9.42 27.51
N GLU A 231 -10.19 -8.27 27.05
CA GLU A 231 -11.41 -8.15 26.25
C GLU A 231 -11.08 -7.66 24.83
N VAL A 232 -11.73 -8.27 23.84
CA VAL A 232 -11.56 -7.86 22.43
C VAL A 232 -12.14 -6.45 22.25
N PRO A 233 -11.35 -5.46 21.81
CA PRO A 233 -11.81 -4.09 21.71
C PRO A 233 -12.84 -3.93 20.60
N HIS A 234 -13.83 -3.05 20.83
CA HIS A 234 -14.77 -2.64 19.80
C HIS A 234 -14.17 -1.52 18.95
N ILE A 235 -13.83 -1.84 17.69
CA ILE A 235 -13.23 -0.89 16.74
C ILE A 235 -14.29 -0.36 15.78
N TRP A 236 -14.45 0.96 15.72
CA TRP A 236 -15.45 1.64 14.88
C TRP A 236 -14.84 2.33 13.66
N MET A 237 -13.81 3.17 13.84
CA MET A 237 -13.26 3.99 12.76
C MET A 237 -12.30 3.19 11.88
N LEU A 238 -11.36 2.47 12.49
CA LEU A 238 -10.44 1.55 11.81
C LEU A 238 -11.09 0.16 11.61
N SER A 239 -12.38 0.14 11.27
CA SER A 239 -13.23 -1.06 11.16
C SER A 239 -12.63 -2.19 10.32
N HIS A 240 -11.89 -1.87 9.26
CA HIS A 240 -11.21 -2.87 8.42
C HIS A 240 -10.11 -3.64 9.18
N MET A 241 -9.42 -3.01 10.13
CA MET A 241 -8.43 -3.67 11.00
C MET A 241 -9.13 -4.55 12.04
N GLY A 242 -10.20 -4.06 12.67
CA GLY A 242 -11.02 -4.87 13.57
C GLY A 242 -11.62 -6.11 12.87
N ALA A 243 -12.11 -5.95 11.64
CA ALA A 243 -12.60 -7.03 10.80
C ALA A 243 -11.52 -8.07 10.48
N MET A 244 -10.28 -7.62 10.24
CA MET A 244 -9.13 -8.49 10.03
C MET A 244 -8.78 -9.31 11.28
N LEU A 245 -8.75 -8.67 12.45
CA LEU A 245 -8.46 -9.35 13.72
C LEU A 245 -9.55 -10.37 14.07
N LYS A 246 -10.82 -10.02 13.83
CA LYS A 246 -11.93 -10.96 13.91
C LYS A 246 -11.73 -12.14 12.95
N ALA A 247 -11.39 -11.89 11.69
CA ALA A 247 -11.12 -12.93 10.69
C ALA A 247 -9.97 -13.85 11.08
N ALA A 248 -8.93 -13.30 11.72
CA ALA A 248 -7.78 -14.06 12.21
C ALA A 248 -8.14 -15.00 13.37
N ARG A 249 -9.22 -14.74 14.12
CA ARG A 249 -9.76 -15.62 15.16
C ARG A 249 -10.83 -16.59 14.66
N GLN A 250 -11.56 -16.26 13.60
CA GLN A 250 -12.65 -17.10 13.08
C GLN A 250 -12.14 -18.47 12.62
N GLN A 251 -12.52 -19.55 13.30
CA GLN A 251 -12.20 -20.90 12.83
C GLN A 251 -13.11 -21.29 11.67
N ALA A 252 -12.55 -21.93 10.64
CA ALA A 252 -13.34 -22.47 9.54
C ALA A 252 -14.07 -23.74 10.03
N VAL A 253 -15.40 -23.67 10.12
CA VAL A 253 -16.25 -24.76 10.60
C VAL A 253 -17.48 -24.91 9.70
N PRO A 254 -18.18 -26.06 9.70
CA PRO A 254 -19.48 -26.20 9.06
C PRO A 254 -20.55 -25.32 9.75
N GLY A 255 -21.52 -24.83 8.99
CA GLY A 255 -22.66 -24.05 9.50
C GLY A 255 -22.36 -22.57 9.80
N MET A 256 -21.29 -22.01 9.24
CA MET A 256 -20.95 -20.59 9.41
C MET A 256 -22.03 -19.67 8.84
N GLY A 257 -22.31 -18.57 9.55
CA GLY A 257 -23.27 -17.58 9.11
C GLY A 257 -22.77 -16.77 7.89
N ALA A 258 -23.71 -16.20 7.13
CA ALA A 258 -23.36 -15.38 5.96
C ALA A 258 -22.45 -14.18 6.31
N ILE A 259 -22.67 -13.55 7.47
CA ILE A 259 -21.84 -12.42 7.95
C ILE A 259 -20.41 -12.88 8.25
N GLU A 260 -20.24 -14.09 8.77
CA GLU A 260 -18.93 -14.65 9.11
C GLU A 260 -18.13 -14.98 7.86
N LEU A 261 -18.77 -15.61 6.87
CA LEU A 261 -18.18 -15.90 5.57
C LEU A 261 -17.83 -14.60 4.83
N GLU A 262 -18.68 -13.59 4.88
CA GLU A 262 -18.44 -12.30 4.25
C GLU A 262 -17.28 -11.54 4.92
N ASN A 263 -17.13 -11.65 6.25
CA ASN A 263 -15.97 -11.09 6.96
C ASN A 263 -14.67 -11.75 6.50
N LEU A 264 -14.64 -13.09 6.43
CA LEU A 264 -13.48 -13.83 5.91
C LEU A 264 -13.16 -13.45 4.46
N ARG A 265 -14.17 -13.31 3.60
CA ARG A 265 -14.00 -12.87 2.22
C ARG A 265 -13.36 -11.50 2.16
N LYS A 266 -13.93 -10.50 2.83
CA LYS A 266 -13.42 -9.12 2.86
C LYS A 266 -12.01 -9.05 3.43
N ALA A 267 -11.74 -9.75 4.52
CA ALA A 267 -10.41 -9.78 5.13
C ALA A 267 -9.38 -10.42 4.19
N SER A 268 -9.70 -11.55 3.56
CA SER A 268 -8.79 -12.24 2.62
C SER A 268 -8.47 -11.43 1.36
N LEU A 269 -9.40 -10.61 0.88
CA LEU A 269 -9.21 -9.77 -0.29
C LEU A 269 -8.42 -8.51 0.04
N ARG A 270 -8.67 -7.94 1.22
CA ARG A 270 -8.04 -6.70 1.67
C ARG A 270 -6.61 -6.90 2.15
N PHE A 271 -6.37 -7.96 2.92
CA PHE A 271 -5.09 -8.24 3.55
C PHE A 271 -4.47 -9.47 2.88
N PRO A 272 -3.36 -9.32 2.16
CA PRO A 272 -2.73 -10.41 1.42
C PRO A 272 -1.95 -11.33 2.36
N TYR A 273 -2.64 -11.91 3.35
CA TYR A 273 -2.12 -12.93 4.26
C TYR A 273 -2.61 -14.29 3.80
N GLY A 274 -1.66 -15.17 3.45
CA GLY A 274 -1.99 -16.53 3.00
C GLY A 274 -2.87 -17.28 3.99
N SER A 275 -2.65 -17.07 5.30
CA SER A 275 -3.44 -17.70 6.36
C SER A 275 -4.92 -17.30 6.31
N LEU A 276 -5.23 -16.03 6.03
CA LEU A 276 -6.61 -15.56 5.85
C LEU A 276 -7.21 -16.11 4.55
N ALA A 277 -6.41 -16.15 3.48
CA ALA A 277 -6.85 -16.70 2.19
C ALA A 277 -7.19 -18.21 2.30
N LEU A 278 -6.35 -19.01 2.96
CA LEU A 278 -6.59 -20.42 3.21
C LEU A 278 -7.80 -20.64 4.12
N ARG A 279 -7.90 -19.87 5.21
CA ARG A 279 -9.03 -19.93 6.14
C ARG A 279 -10.35 -19.65 5.44
N TYR A 280 -10.39 -18.68 4.52
CA TYR A 280 -11.55 -18.41 3.69
C TYR A 280 -11.84 -19.56 2.71
N ALA A 281 -10.83 -20.15 2.06
CA ALA A 281 -11.02 -21.32 1.18
C ALA A 281 -11.61 -22.52 1.93
N LEU A 282 -11.10 -22.82 3.13
CA LEU A 282 -11.64 -23.88 4.00
C LEU A 282 -13.07 -23.58 4.41
N ALA A 283 -13.36 -22.35 4.82
CA ALA A 283 -14.71 -21.94 5.20
C ALA A 283 -15.70 -22.11 4.05
N LEU A 284 -15.34 -21.76 2.81
CA LEU A 284 -16.17 -22.00 1.63
C LEU A 284 -16.44 -23.50 1.40
N GLY A 285 -15.42 -24.34 1.49
CA GLY A 285 -15.54 -25.79 1.29
C GLY A 285 -16.41 -26.47 2.35
N LEU A 286 -16.22 -26.11 3.62
CA LEU A 286 -16.99 -26.65 4.74
C LEU A 286 -18.46 -26.21 4.74
N ASN A 287 -18.77 -25.08 4.08
CA ASN A 287 -20.11 -24.51 4.01
C ASN A 287 -20.76 -24.70 2.63
N GLY A 288 -20.43 -25.80 1.95
CA GLY A 288 -21.15 -26.27 0.76
C GLY A 288 -20.84 -25.52 -0.53
N ASN A 289 -19.74 -24.75 -0.60
CA ASN A 289 -19.32 -24.05 -1.80
C ASN A 289 -17.94 -24.52 -2.31
N PRO A 290 -17.82 -25.78 -2.79
CA PRO A 290 -16.55 -26.35 -3.21
C PRO A 290 -15.97 -25.67 -4.46
N VAL A 291 -16.83 -25.14 -5.34
CA VAL A 291 -16.41 -24.42 -6.55
C VAL A 291 -15.75 -23.09 -6.19
N ALA A 292 -16.34 -22.31 -5.28
CA ALA A 292 -15.71 -21.07 -4.81
C ALA A 292 -14.44 -21.36 -4.00
N ALA A 293 -14.43 -22.44 -3.21
CA ALA A 293 -13.23 -22.87 -2.49
C ALA A 293 -12.09 -23.21 -3.46
N ALA A 294 -12.37 -23.97 -4.53
CA ALA A 294 -11.38 -24.29 -5.57
C ALA A 294 -10.86 -23.04 -6.28
N ARG A 295 -11.75 -22.08 -6.59
CA ARG A 295 -11.34 -20.78 -7.13
C ARG A 295 -10.44 -20.02 -6.17
N GLN A 296 -10.75 -20.02 -4.87
CA GLN A 296 -9.91 -19.38 -3.86
C GLN A 296 -8.55 -20.08 -3.73
N MET A 297 -8.49 -21.41 -3.86
CA MET A 297 -7.23 -22.15 -3.92
C MET A 297 -6.39 -21.78 -5.15
N ALA A 298 -7.01 -21.55 -6.30
CA ALA A 298 -6.32 -21.01 -7.49
C ALA A 298 -5.77 -19.59 -7.25
N VAL A 299 -6.54 -18.73 -6.56
CA VAL A 299 -6.07 -17.40 -6.14
C VAL A 299 -4.86 -17.53 -5.22
N ILE A 300 -4.90 -18.44 -4.24
CA ILE A 300 -3.77 -18.70 -3.33
C ILE A 300 -2.53 -19.09 -4.13
N ARG A 301 -2.66 -20.02 -5.08
CA ARG A 301 -1.55 -20.42 -5.94
C ARG A 301 -0.98 -19.27 -6.75
N GLY A 302 -1.86 -18.47 -7.38
CA GLY A 302 -1.45 -17.34 -8.21
C GLY A 302 -0.92 -16.13 -7.42
N MET A 303 -1.21 -16.02 -6.12
CA MET A 303 -0.73 -14.91 -5.28
C MET A 303 0.52 -15.26 -4.48
N TYR A 304 0.59 -16.48 -3.92
CA TYR A 304 1.62 -16.88 -2.95
C TYR A 304 2.60 -17.93 -3.52
N GLY A 305 2.42 -18.36 -4.77
CA GLY A 305 3.26 -19.35 -5.43
C GLY A 305 3.04 -20.80 -5.02
N ASP A 306 3.72 -21.73 -5.72
CA ASP A 306 3.53 -23.17 -5.54
C ASP A 306 3.95 -23.67 -4.15
N TYR A 307 5.01 -23.11 -3.56
CA TYR A 307 5.47 -23.54 -2.22
C TYR A 307 4.36 -23.34 -1.16
N TYR A 308 3.80 -22.14 -1.08
CA TYR A 308 2.72 -21.85 -0.14
C TYR A 308 1.46 -22.62 -0.50
N TYR A 309 1.17 -22.75 -1.80
CA TYR A 309 0.02 -23.51 -2.29
C TYR A 309 0.06 -24.98 -1.87
N HIS A 310 1.19 -25.67 -2.00
CA HIS A 310 1.31 -27.06 -1.59
C HIS A 310 1.15 -27.23 -0.07
N ALA A 311 1.67 -26.30 0.73
CA ALA A 311 1.41 -26.28 2.17
C ALA A 311 -0.09 -26.09 2.47
N ALA A 312 -0.76 -25.19 1.76
CA ALA A 312 -2.21 -24.97 1.90
C ALA A 312 -3.04 -26.21 1.50
N VAL A 313 -2.65 -26.90 0.42
CA VAL A 313 -3.27 -28.18 0.01
C VAL A 313 -3.06 -29.24 1.08
N SER A 314 -1.86 -29.35 1.65
CA SER A 314 -1.57 -30.30 2.73
C SER A 314 -2.48 -30.08 3.94
N VAL A 315 -2.68 -28.82 4.36
CA VAL A 315 -3.62 -28.49 5.44
C VAL A 315 -5.05 -28.88 5.08
N LEU A 316 -5.52 -28.57 3.87
CA LEU A 316 -6.87 -28.90 3.42
C LEU A 316 -7.11 -30.41 3.39
N ARG A 317 -6.16 -31.19 2.86
CA ARG A 317 -6.26 -32.65 2.79
C ARG A 317 -6.08 -33.31 4.16
N GLY A 318 -5.25 -32.76 5.03
CA GLY A 318 -5.17 -33.19 6.44
C GLY A 318 -6.53 -33.08 7.13
N LEU A 319 -7.17 -31.92 7.06
CA LEU A 319 -8.51 -31.71 7.61
C LEU A 319 -9.57 -32.61 6.97
N GLN A 320 -9.46 -32.88 5.66
CA GLN A 320 -10.35 -33.81 4.96
C GLN A 320 -10.28 -35.22 5.57
N HIS A 321 -9.07 -35.74 5.80
CA HIS A 321 -8.86 -37.09 6.31
C HIS A 321 -9.17 -37.22 7.80
N GLU A 322 -8.83 -36.20 8.60
CA GLU A 322 -8.97 -36.24 10.05
C GLU A 322 -10.38 -35.94 10.54
N LYS A 323 -11.08 -34.97 9.91
CA LYS A 323 -12.30 -34.39 10.52
C LYS A 323 -13.44 -34.10 9.55
N TYR A 324 -13.16 -33.68 8.31
CA TYR A 324 -14.17 -33.13 7.40
C TYR A 324 -14.12 -33.73 5.99
N PRO A 325 -14.70 -34.94 5.78
CA PRO A 325 -14.69 -35.61 4.46
C PRO A 325 -15.28 -34.78 3.31
N VAL A 326 -16.18 -33.82 3.61
CA VAL A 326 -16.78 -32.92 2.63
C VAL A 326 -15.75 -32.10 1.83
N LEU A 327 -14.57 -31.85 2.40
CA LEU A 327 -13.47 -31.15 1.72
C LEU A 327 -12.91 -31.93 0.52
N ALA A 328 -13.23 -33.22 0.38
CA ALA A 328 -12.91 -34.00 -0.82
C ALA A 328 -13.50 -33.41 -2.11
N GLN A 329 -14.61 -32.66 -1.99
CA GLN A 329 -15.27 -32.00 -3.12
C GLN A 329 -14.50 -30.75 -3.61
N VAL A 330 -13.59 -30.20 -2.80
CA VAL A 330 -12.80 -29.03 -3.17
C VAL A 330 -11.66 -29.46 -4.09
N LEU A 331 -11.71 -29.00 -5.33
CA LEU A 331 -10.62 -29.19 -6.29
C LEU A 331 -9.43 -28.31 -5.93
N THR A 332 -8.23 -28.84 -6.13
CA THR A 332 -6.95 -28.15 -5.89
C THR A 332 -6.22 -28.04 -7.24
N PRO A 333 -6.40 -26.91 -7.97
CA PRO A 333 -5.93 -26.74 -9.35
C PRO A 333 -4.43 -26.44 -9.51
#